data_AF-A0A9J6D4Q4-F1
#
_entry.id   AF-A0A9J6D4Q4-F1
#
_cell.length_a   1.000
_cell.length_b   1.000
_cell.length_c   1.000
_cell.angle_alpha   90.00
_cell.angle_beta   90.00
_cell.angle_gamma   90.00
#
_symmetry.space_group_name_H-M   'P 1'
#
loop_
_entity.id
_entity.type
_entity.pdbx_description
1 polymer ?
#
loop_
_entity_poly.entity_id
_entity_poly.type
_entity_poly.pdbx_seq_one_letter_code
_entity_poly.pdbx_strand_id
1 'polypeptide(L)'
;MRRTGIYITVSSYTGFWNYGHFEMNWFGIPEKHMRVAHAALTTRSPPEKRADVLSMVPITQPSGKYTTSVPAPIFNISILMKGKCLGYWAYVLEPWVPWSPVILYSSCFTPKPRWMRQNCCMLSTLSLLDLLIPGTHNSGMYHQGYAHPHEEYLYNQDQTVAQQLAYGIRSLDLRVQYSSGVFYVTHDRIRGWPTIEQVLLEVREFVQATGELVLLDFHRFTKGFDKESDNVTARHMELVKLIFTKLGDVALDNYAYFMKLVDLLDRCQNKTKPSGHVIVFYNYAGVLGSTGPL
;
A
#
# COMPACT_ATOMS: atom_id res chain seq x y z
N MET A 1 19.64 1.57 10.97
CA MET A 1 19.01 1.62 9.62
C MET A 1 20.01 1.08 8.60
N ARG A 2 19.58 0.32 7.58
CA ARG A 2 20.50 -0.23 6.56
C ARG A 2 21.08 0.91 5.72
N ARG A 3 22.40 0.90 5.49
CA ARG A 3 23.10 1.90 4.65
C ARG A 3 23.36 1.41 3.23
N THR A 4 23.26 0.11 3.00
CA THR A 4 23.50 -0.53 1.71
C THR A 4 22.43 -1.59 1.44
N GLY A 5 22.05 -1.81 0.19
CA GLY A 5 21.14 -2.90 -0.17
C GLY A 5 20.53 -2.79 -1.55
N ILE A 6 19.66 -3.75 -1.85
CA ILE A 6 18.83 -3.81 -3.06
C ILE A 6 17.41 -4.25 -2.70
N TYR A 7 16.41 -3.75 -3.41
CA TYR A 7 15.00 -4.11 -3.27
C TYR A 7 14.27 -4.09 -4.61
N ILE A 8 13.10 -4.74 -4.65
CA ILE A 8 12.22 -4.80 -5.83
C ILE A 8 11.01 -3.92 -5.58
N THR A 9 10.66 -3.11 -6.57
CA THR A 9 9.38 -2.41 -6.69
C THR A 9 8.71 -2.77 -8.01
N VAL A 10 7.50 -2.26 -8.22
CA VAL A 10 6.81 -2.30 -9.51
C VAL A 10 6.78 -0.88 -10.06
N SER A 11 7.16 -0.71 -11.32
CA SER A 11 7.15 0.59 -11.99
C SER A 11 5.73 1.09 -12.19
N SER A 12 5.53 2.41 -12.14
CA SER A 12 4.26 3.06 -12.51
C SER A 12 3.96 3.06 -14.01
N TYR A 13 4.87 2.53 -14.85
CA TYR A 13 4.65 2.44 -16.29
C TYR A 13 3.78 1.23 -16.63
N THR A 14 2.52 1.48 -16.97
CA THR A 14 1.55 0.49 -17.44
C THR A 14 1.53 0.47 -18.97
N GLY A 15 1.58 -0.72 -19.56
CA GLY A 15 1.35 -0.92 -20.98
C GLY A 15 -0.05 -1.47 -21.25
N PHE A 16 -0.43 -1.59 -22.52
CA PHE A 16 -1.75 -2.10 -22.93
C PHE A 16 -2.16 -3.46 -22.32
N TRP A 17 -1.19 -4.27 -21.91
CA TRP A 17 -1.42 -5.63 -21.38
C TRP A 17 -0.72 -5.89 -20.03
N ASN A 18 -0.10 -4.88 -19.42
CA ASN A 18 0.63 -5.07 -18.16
C ASN A 18 0.54 -3.86 -17.21
N TYR A 19 0.44 -4.17 -15.91
CA TYR A 19 0.25 -3.20 -14.84
C TYR A 19 1.57 -2.86 -14.14
N GLY A 20 2.61 -2.61 -14.93
CA GLY A 20 3.96 -2.36 -14.42
C GLY A 20 4.94 -3.51 -14.64
N HIS A 21 6.21 -3.16 -14.58
CA HIS A 21 7.33 -4.08 -14.65
C HIS A 21 8.10 -4.07 -13.35
N PHE A 22 8.81 -5.15 -13.05
CA PHE A 22 9.71 -5.16 -11.92
C PHE A 22 10.81 -4.13 -12.10
N GLU A 23 11.06 -3.36 -11.05
CA GLU A 23 12.15 -2.39 -10.96
C GLU A 23 13.08 -2.78 -9.83
N MET A 24 14.35 -2.97 -10.15
CA MET A 24 15.40 -3.20 -9.15
C MET A 24 15.93 -1.86 -8.68
N ASN A 25 15.99 -1.66 -7.37
CA ASN A 25 16.46 -0.44 -6.74
C ASN A 25 17.59 -0.78 -5.78
N TRP A 26 18.76 -0.16 -5.94
CA TRP A 26 19.90 -0.33 -5.05
C TRP A 26 20.33 1.00 -4.44
N PHE A 27 20.98 0.92 -3.28
CA PHE A 27 21.47 2.09 -2.55
C PHE A 27 22.75 1.79 -1.77
N GLY A 28 23.58 2.82 -1.65
CA GLY A 28 24.81 2.79 -0.85
C GLY A 28 25.84 1.74 -1.27
N ILE A 29 25.83 1.27 -2.53
CA ILE A 29 26.80 0.28 -3.00
C ILE A 29 28.21 0.90 -2.99
N PRO A 30 29.18 0.30 -2.27
CA PRO A 30 30.55 0.80 -2.21
C PRO A 30 31.22 0.95 -3.59
N GLU A 31 32.07 1.97 -3.75
CA GLU A 31 32.79 2.25 -5.00
C GLU A 31 33.60 1.06 -5.54
N LYS A 32 34.20 0.27 -4.64
CA LYS A 32 34.94 -0.95 -5.03
C LYS A 32 34.11 -1.98 -5.79
N HIS A 33 32.79 -1.93 -5.66
CA HIS A 33 31.86 -2.84 -6.33
C HIS A 33 31.26 -2.23 -7.61
N MET A 34 31.52 -0.95 -7.89
CA MET A 34 31.00 -0.29 -9.09
C MET A 34 31.73 -0.80 -10.35
N ARG A 35 30.97 -1.00 -11.43
CA ARG A 35 31.40 -1.59 -12.71
C ARG A 35 31.88 -3.05 -12.61
N VAL A 36 31.87 -3.63 -11.41
CA VAL A 36 32.18 -5.04 -11.14
C VAL A 36 30.88 -5.78 -10.81
N ALA A 37 30.12 -5.26 -9.84
CA ALA A 37 28.86 -5.86 -9.42
C ALA A 37 27.73 -5.57 -10.40
N HIS A 38 26.76 -6.48 -10.41
CA HIS A 38 25.54 -6.39 -11.20
C HIS A 38 24.32 -6.47 -10.28
N ALA A 39 23.27 -5.73 -10.64
CA ALA A 39 21.94 -5.92 -10.07
C ALA A 39 21.21 -6.96 -10.92
N ALA A 40 20.64 -7.99 -10.29
CA ALA A 40 19.93 -9.06 -11.01
C ALA A 40 18.59 -9.41 -10.38
N LEU A 41 17.58 -9.56 -11.24
CA LEU A 41 16.24 -10.04 -10.91
C LEU A 41 16.18 -11.53 -11.22
N THR A 42 15.67 -12.32 -10.28
CA THR A 42 15.68 -13.78 -10.40
C THR A 42 14.42 -14.42 -9.82
N THR A 43 14.15 -15.67 -10.19
CA THR A 43 13.04 -16.49 -9.69
C THR A 43 13.42 -17.45 -8.55
N ARG A 44 14.70 -17.47 -8.15
CA ARG A 44 15.23 -18.40 -7.15
C ARG A 44 16.25 -17.73 -6.23
N SER A 45 16.43 -18.29 -5.03
CA SER A 45 17.40 -17.85 -4.04
C SER A 45 18.26 -18.99 -3.51
N PRO A 46 19.57 -19.02 -3.80
CA PRO A 46 20.28 -18.28 -4.86
C PRO A 46 19.90 -18.77 -6.28
N PRO A 47 20.17 -18.01 -7.35
CA PRO A 47 20.04 -18.54 -8.71
C PRO A 47 21.05 -19.67 -8.95
N GLU A 48 20.61 -20.79 -9.52
CA GLU A 48 21.44 -21.97 -9.78
C GLU A 48 21.82 -22.09 -11.26
N LYS A 49 20.96 -21.58 -12.16
CA LYS A 49 21.14 -21.66 -13.62
C LYS A 49 20.76 -20.35 -14.31
N ARG A 50 21.15 -20.20 -15.59
CA ARG A 50 20.87 -19.00 -16.40
C ARG A 50 19.40 -18.63 -16.44
N ALA A 51 18.55 -19.65 -16.56
CA ALA A 51 17.11 -19.49 -16.65
C ALA A 51 16.47 -18.92 -15.38
N ASP A 52 17.18 -18.95 -14.24
CA ASP A 52 16.69 -18.33 -13.00
C ASP A 52 16.88 -16.81 -13.01
N VAL A 53 17.74 -16.27 -13.88
CA VAL A 53 17.99 -14.83 -14.02
C VAL A 53 17.10 -14.24 -15.10
N LEU A 54 16.18 -13.36 -14.69
CA LEU A 54 15.22 -12.71 -15.58
C LEU A 54 15.77 -11.41 -16.17
N SER A 55 16.58 -10.68 -15.42
CA SER A 55 17.19 -9.42 -15.86
C SER A 55 18.46 -9.15 -15.08
N MET A 56 19.44 -8.52 -15.72
CA MET A 56 20.71 -8.14 -15.09
C MET A 56 21.25 -6.85 -15.70
N VAL A 57 21.77 -5.95 -14.86
CA VAL A 57 22.34 -4.66 -15.27
C VAL A 57 23.61 -4.37 -14.45
N PRO A 58 24.68 -3.81 -15.06
CA PRO A 58 25.85 -3.39 -14.30
C PRO A 58 25.53 -2.25 -13.33
N ILE A 59 26.13 -2.29 -12.14
CA ILE A 59 26.00 -1.20 -11.16
C ILE A 59 27.09 -0.17 -11.42
N THR A 60 26.70 1.03 -11.86
CA THR A 60 27.63 2.11 -12.21
C THR A 60 27.69 3.24 -11.18
N GLN A 61 26.74 3.25 -10.23
CA GLN A 61 26.55 4.31 -9.24
C GLN A 61 26.11 3.73 -7.89
N PRO A 62 26.39 4.40 -6.75
CA PRO A 62 26.12 3.86 -5.42
C PRO A 62 24.64 3.60 -5.17
N SER A 63 23.77 4.47 -5.71
CA SER A 63 22.32 4.33 -5.61
C SER A 63 21.71 4.50 -6.98
N GLY A 64 20.81 3.62 -7.38
CA GLY A 64 20.23 3.64 -8.71
C GLY A 64 19.03 2.71 -8.82
N LYS A 65 18.40 2.77 -9.98
CA LYS A 65 17.24 1.95 -10.30
C LYS A 65 17.28 1.48 -11.73
N TYR A 66 16.65 0.35 -11.99
CA TYR A 66 16.51 -0.21 -13.33
C TYR A 66 15.16 -0.90 -13.48
N THR A 67 14.32 -0.34 -14.34
CA THR A 67 13.05 -0.95 -14.75
C THR A 67 13.33 -2.04 -15.78
N THR A 68 12.97 -3.28 -15.45
CA THR A 68 13.18 -4.44 -16.32
C THR A 68 12.09 -4.53 -17.38
N SER A 69 12.28 -5.39 -18.38
CA SER A 69 11.22 -5.80 -19.32
C SER A 69 10.33 -6.92 -18.76
N VAL A 70 10.45 -7.26 -17.47
CA VAL A 70 9.71 -8.35 -16.84
C VAL A 70 8.44 -7.78 -16.20
N PRO A 71 7.24 -8.10 -16.71
CA PRO A 71 6.00 -7.60 -16.13
C PRO A 71 5.81 -8.17 -14.72
N ALA A 72 5.32 -7.34 -13.81
CA ALA A 72 5.01 -7.78 -12.46
C ALA A 72 3.66 -8.53 -12.46
N PRO A 73 3.58 -9.78 -11.98
CA PRO A 73 2.33 -10.51 -11.96
C PRO A 73 1.39 -9.96 -10.88
N ILE A 74 0.09 -10.09 -11.12
CA ILE A 74 -0.94 -9.82 -10.12
C ILE A 74 -1.03 -11.02 -9.18
N PHE A 75 -0.99 -10.75 -7.87
CA PHE A 75 -1.06 -11.79 -6.84
C PHE A 75 -2.41 -11.78 -6.13
N ASN A 76 -2.91 -12.99 -5.84
CA ASN A 76 -4.12 -13.17 -5.05
C ASN A 76 -3.91 -12.69 -3.61
N ILE A 77 -4.95 -12.08 -3.03
CA ILE A 77 -4.93 -11.55 -1.66
C ILE A 77 -4.52 -12.61 -0.62
N SER A 78 -4.99 -13.86 -0.78
CA SER A 78 -4.65 -14.97 0.13
C SER A 78 -3.16 -15.32 0.12
N ILE A 79 -2.45 -15.07 -0.99
CA ILE A 79 -1.00 -15.22 -1.09
C ILE A 79 -0.33 -14.02 -0.42
N LEU A 80 -0.79 -12.80 -0.72
CA LEU A 80 -0.21 -11.58 -0.16
C LEU A 80 -0.28 -11.53 1.36
N MET A 81 -1.41 -11.95 1.93
CA MET A 81 -1.65 -11.96 3.38
C MET A 81 -0.76 -12.94 4.15
N LYS A 82 -0.06 -13.86 3.47
CA LYS A 82 0.97 -14.71 4.10
C LYS A 82 2.21 -13.91 4.50
N GLY A 83 2.45 -12.74 3.90
CA GLY A 83 3.64 -11.91 4.18
C GLY A 83 4.96 -12.61 3.85
N LYS A 84 4.93 -13.57 2.92
CA LYS A 84 6.09 -14.37 2.49
C LYS A 84 6.59 -13.90 1.14
N CYS A 85 7.83 -14.25 0.84
CA CYS A 85 8.45 -14.02 -0.46
C CYS A 85 7.57 -14.52 -1.61
N LEU A 86 7.39 -13.72 -2.65
CA LEU A 86 6.53 -14.01 -3.81
C LEU A 86 7.28 -14.72 -4.95
N GLY A 87 8.48 -15.25 -4.67
CA GLY A 87 9.28 -16.00 -5.64
C GLY A 87 10.16 -15.15 -6.55
N TYR A 88 10.26 -13.84 -6.30
CA TYR A 88 11.11 -12.93 -7.06
C TYR A 88 12.16 -12.28 -6.16
N TRP A 89 13.41 -12.34 -6.57
CA TRP A 89 14.55 -11.88 -5.78
C TRP A 89 15.41 -10.90 -6.56
N ALA A 90 15.85 -9.84 -5.87
CA ALA A 90 16.87 -8.94 -6.38
C ALA A 90 18.18 -9.19 -5.65
N TYR A 91 19.26 -9.25 -6.43
CA TYR A 91 20.61 -9.48 -5.94
C TYR A 91 21.54 -8.37 -6.41
N VAL A 92 22.50 -8.03 -5.55
CA VAL A 92 23.78 -7.46 -5.99
C VAL A 92 24.79 -8.58 -5.97
N LEU A 93 25.37 -8.86 -7.13
CA LEU A 93 26.28 -9.99 -7.32
C LEU A 93 27.55 -9.57 -8.04
N GLU A 94 28.68 -10.09 -7.58
CA GLU A 94 29.97 -9.94 -8.26
C GLU A 94 30.27 -11.20 -9.07
N PRO A 95 30.70 -11.04 -10.33
CA PRO A 95 31.21 -12.15 -11.13
C PRO A 95 32.64 -12.45 -10.69
N TRP A 96 32.83 -13.53 -9.93
CA TRP A 96 34.17 -14.11 -9.76
C TRP A 96 34.32 -15.44 -10.52
N VAL A 97 33.22 -16.17 -10.75
CA VAL A 97 33.17 -17.40 -11.56
C VAL A 97 31.78 -17.54 -12.22
N PRO A 98 31.66 -18.00 -13.48
CA PRO A 98 30.36 -18.36 -14.05
C PRO A 98 29.64 -19.38 -13.16
N TRP A 99 28.37 -19.11 -12.82
CA TRP A 99 27.50 -20.03 -12.05
C TRP A 99 27.86 -20.25 -10.58
N SER A 100 28.75 -19.44 -10.01
CA SER A 100 28.95 -19.31 -8.55
C SER A 100 29.12 -17.84 -8.17
N PRO A 101 28.07 -17.02 -8.32
CA PRO A 101 28.17 -15.59 -8.06
C PRO A 101 28.37 -15.32 -6.56
N VAL A 102 29.23 -14.35 -6.24
CA VAL A 102 29.32 -13.83 -4.87
C VAL A 102 28.15 -12.89 -4.66
N ILE A 103 27.21 -13.30 -3.81
CA ILE A 103 26.04 -12.48 -3.45
C ILE A 103 26.45 -11.50 -2.35
N LEU A 104 26.46 -10.21 -2.69
CA LEU A 104 26.74 -9.14 -1.73
C LEU A 104 25.49 -8.74 -0.96
N TYR A 105 24.37 -8.56 -1.67
CA TYR A 105 23.10 -8.13 -1.08
C TYR A 105 21.95 -8.85 -1.76
N SER A 106 20.87 -9.09 -1.01
CA SER A 106 19.66 -9.70 -1.53
C SER A 106 18.40 -9.15 -0.88
N SER A 107 17.31 -9.25 -1.62
CA SER A 107 15.96 -9.06 -1.11
C SER A 107 14.98 -9.89 -1.92
N CYS A 108 13.85 -10.25 -1.32
CA CYS A 108 12.72 -10.80 -2.05
C CYS A 108 11.60 -9.76 -2.15
N PHE A 109 10.91 -9.74 -3.29
CA PHE A 109 9.62 -9.09 -3.44
C PHE A 109 8.61 -9.71 -2.47
N THR A 110 8.34 -9.00 -1.38
CA THR A 110 7.59 -9.53 -0.23
C THR A 110 6.55 -8.52 0.22
N PRO A 111 5.26 -8.89 0.26
CA PRO A 111 4.20 -8.05 0.81
C PRO A 111 4.37 -7.91 2.31
N LYS A 112 3.91 -6.77 2.84
CA LYS A 112 4.13 -6.38 4.24
C LYS A 112 2.79 -6.19 4.97
N PRO A 113 1.92 -7.21 5.07
CA PRO A 113 0.59 -7.06 5.63
C PRO A 113 0.60 -6.81 7.15
N ARG A 114 1.72 -7.04 7.85
CA ARG A 114 1.83 -6.93 9.32
C ARG A 114 3.04 -6.12 9.76
N TRP A 115 3.48 -5.13 8.98
CA TRP A 115 4.75 -4.47 9.24
C TRP A 115 4.75 -3.65 10.52
N MET A 116 3.63 -3.02 10.90
CA MET A 116 3.59 -2.25 12.16
C MET A 116 3.77 -3.19 13.35
N ARG A 117 3.05 -4.32 13.37
CA ARG A 117 3.17 -5.36 14.41
C ARG A 117 4.55 -6.01 14.45
N GLN A 118 5.09 -6.39 13.29
CA GLN A 118 6.43 -6.99 13.19
C GLN A 118 7.53 -6.06 13.68
N ASN A 119 7.32 -4.75 13.62
CA ASN A 119 8.28 -3.75 14.06
C ASN A 119 7.82 -3.00 15.33
N CYS A 120 6.83 -3.52 16.06
CA CYS A 120 6.17 -2.82 17.17
C CYS A 120 7.17 -2.32 18.22
N CYS A 121 8.18 -3.11 18.60
CA CYS A 121 9.20 -2.67 19.55
C CYS A 121 9.91 -1.38 19.12
N MET A 122 10.25 -1.26 17.83
CA MET A 122 10.92 -0.08 17.29
C MET A 122 9.98 1.13 17.14
N LEU A 123 8.69 0.87 16.91
CA LEU A 123 7.69 1.91 16.69
C LEU A 123 6.97 2.32 18.00
N SER A 124 7.17 1.56 19.08
CA SER A 124 6.36 1.59 20.31
C SER A 124 6.17 2.98 20.91
N THR A 125 7.21 3.80 20.91
CA THR A 125 7.19 5.15 21.51
C THR A 125 6.66 6.23 20.59
N LEU A 126 6.51 5.93 19.30
CA LEU A 126 6.08 6.88 18.28
C LEU A 126 4.56 7.04 18.31
N SER A 127 4.08 8.26 18.10
CA SER A 127 2.70 8.55 17.74
C SER A 127 2.53 8.52 16.22
N LEU A 128 1.29 8.68 15.72
CA LEU A 128 1.06 8.83 14.28
C LEU A 128 1.81 10.01 13.68
N LEU A 129 1.97 11.11 14.44
CA LEU A 129 2.64 12.32 13.98
C LEU A 129 4.17 12.16 13.86
N ASP A 130 4.73 11.13 14.48
CA ASP A 130 6.17 10.83 14.43
C ASP A 130 6.52 9.81 13.33
N LEU A 131 5.52 9.25 12.64
CA LEU A 131 5.70 8.14 11.71
C LEU A 131 5.65 8.58 10.24
N LEU A 132 6.51 7.96 9.44
CA LEU A 132 6.32 7.90 7.99
C LEU A 132 5.40 6.72 7.66
N ILE A 133 4.15 7.02 7.30
CA ILE A 133 3.13 6.02 6.99
C ILE A 133 2.87 6.03 5.48
N PRO A 134 3.03 4.89 4.78
CA PRO A 134 2.74 4.83 3.35
C PRO A 134 1.23 4.94 3.12
N GLY A 135 0.86 5.86 2.23
CA GLY A 135 -0.51 6.09 1.81
C GLY A 135 -0.67 6.07 0.28
N THR A 136 -1.91 5.93 -0.19
CA THR A 136 -2.25 6.00 -1.61
C THR A 136 -3.26 7.13 -1.86
N HIS A 137 -3.07 7.85 -2.96
CA HIS A 137 -3.96 8.91 -3.44
C HIS A 137 -5.12 8.29 -4.22
N ASN A 138 -6.36 8.75 -4.00
CA ASN A 138 -7.57 8.16 -4.60
C ASN A 138 -7.59 6.64 -4.51
N SER A 139 -7.43 6.08 -3.30
CA SER A 139 -7.15 4.66 -3.09
C SER A 139 -8.18 3.71 -3.70
N GLY A 140 -9.44 4.14 -3.79
CA GLY A 140 -10.53 3.36 -4.38
C GLY A 140 -10.65 3.45 -5.91
N MET A 141 -9.93 4.38 -6.55
CA MET A 141 -9.94 4.55 -8.01
C MET A 141 -8.91 3.62 -8.66
N TYR A 142 -9.15 2.32 -8.51
CA TYR A 142 -8.38 1.28 -9.18
C TYR A 142 -9.11 0.72 -10.39
N HIS A 143 -8.34 0.25 -11.36
CA HIS A 143 -8.87 -0.48 -12.49
C HIS A 143 -8.48 -1.96 -12.44
N GLN A 144 -9.41 -2.84 -12.80
CA GLN A 144 -9.17 -4.28 -12.94
C GLN A 144 -9.52 -4.69 -14.37
N GLY A 145 -8.69 -4.29 -15.34
CA GLY A 145 -8.89 -4.66 -16.73
C GLY A 145 -8.24 -3.69 -17.72
N TYR A 146 -8.73 -3.71 -18.95
CA TYR A 146 -8.30 -2.79 -19.99
C TYR A 146 -8.91 -1.41 -19.75
N ALA A 147 -8.09 -0.38 -19.55
CA ALA A 147 -8.53 1.02 -19.59
C ALA A 147 -8.17 1.56 -20.97
N HIS A 148 -9.11 2.26 -21.63
CA HIS A 148 -8.73 2.99 -22.84
C HIS A 148 -7.70 4.09 -22.47
N PRO A 149 -6.81 4.51 -23.39
CA PRO A 149 -5.79 5.52 -23.08
C PRO A 149 -6.31 6.85 -22.50
N HIS A 150 -7.56 7.22 -22.80
CA HIS A 150 -8.18 8.42 -22.23
C HIS A 150 -8.73 8.20 -20.81
N GLU A 151 -8.92 6.95 -20.41
CA GLU A 151 -9.36 6.54 -19.06
C GLU A 151 -8.18 6.32 -18.11
N GLU A 152 -6.93 6.25 -18.60
CA GLU A 152 -5.73 6.13 -17.75
C GLU A 152 -5.61 7.31 -16.76
N TYR A 153 -6.13 8.49 -17.13
CA TYR A 153 -6.15 9.65 -16.23
C TYR A 153 -7.22 9.56 -15.12
N LEU A 154 -8.14 8.59 -15.19
CA LEU A 154 -9.23 8.44 -14.24
C LEU A 154 -8.86 7.53 -13.06
N TYR A 155 -7.99 6.55 -13.30
CA TYR A 155 -7.57 5.58 -12.31
C TYR A 155 -6.19 5.94 -11.78
N ASN A 156 -5.97 5.75 -10.48
CA ASN A 156 -4.71 6.11 -9.83
C ASN A 156 -4.01 4.91 -9.20
N GLN A 157 -4.65 3.75 -9.23
CA GLN A 157 -4.18 2.54 -8.57
C GLN A 157 -4.38 1.33 -9.49
N ASP A 158 -3.42 0.41 -9.51
CA ASP A 158 -3.54 -0.87 -10.22
C ASP A 158 -3.93 -2.03 -9.28
N GLN A 159 -4.06 -1.74 -7.99
CA GLN A 159 -4.31 -2.71 -6.94
C GLN A 159 -5.61 -2.36 -6.23
N THR A 160 -6.39 -3.38 -5.86
CA THR A 160 -7.57 -3.17 -5.00
C THR A 160 -7.16 -2.63 -3.63
N VAL A 161 -8.12 -2.10 -2.87
CA VAL A 161 -7.86 -1.63 -1.50
C VAL A 161 -7.27 -2.75 -0.63
N ALA A 162 -7.85 -3.95 -0.66
CA ALA A 162 -7.29 -5.11 0.04
C ALA A 162 -5.84 -5.43 -0.38
N GLN A 163 -5.51 -5.37 -1.67
CA GLN A 163 -4.15 -5.59 -2.15
C GLN A 163 -3.18 -4.50 -1.69
N GLN A 164 -3.58 -3.22 -1.77
CA GLN A 164 -2.79 -2.09 -1.26
C GLN A 164 -2.43 -2.30 0.22
N LEU A 165 -3.41 -2.64 1.05
CA LEU A 165 -3.22 -2.93 2.48
C LEU A 165 -2.26 -4.11 2.71
N ALA A 166 -2.42 -5.18 1.93
CA ALA A 166 -1.57 -6.36 2.03
C ALA A 166 -0.11 -6.09 1.61
N TYR A 167 0.13 -5.21 0.63
CA TYR A 167 1.46 -4.78 0.26
C TYR A 167 2.11 -3.87 1.30
N GLY A 168 1.32 -3.17 2.12
CA GLY A 168 1.80 -2.42 3.28
C GLY A 168 1.25 -1.00 3.42
N ILE A 169 0.34 -0.58 2.55
CA ILE A 169 -0.34 0.73 2.66
C ILE A 169 -1.17 0.78 3.94
N ARG A 170 -1.15 1.93 4.61
CA ARG A 170 -1.84 2.14 5.90
C ARG A 170 -2.65 3.44 5.95
N SER A 171 -2.53 4.30 4.94
CA SER A 171 -3.37 5.49 4.80
C SER A 171 -4.08 5.48 3.45
N LEU A 172 -5.40 5.62 3.47
CA LEU A 172 -6.24 5.57 2.27
C LEU A 172 -6.97 6.90 2.06
N ASP A 173 -6.74 7.54 0.91
CA ASP A 173 -7.49 8.71 0.43
C ASP A 173 -8.82 8.23 -0.20
N LEU A 174 -9.93 8.55 0.45
CA LEU A 174 -11.27 8.17 0.05
C LEU A 174 -12.10 9.41 -0.33
N ARG A 175 -12.29 9.57 -1.64
CA ARG A 175 -13.19 10.56 -2.21
C ARG A 175 -14.55 9.96 -2.48
N VAL A 176 -15.60 10.72 -2.19
CA VAL A 176 -16.96 10.18 -2.17
C VAL A 176 -17.90 10.97 -3.05
N GLN A 177 -18.68 10.24 -3.84
CA GLN A 177 -19.90 10.74 -4.46
C GLN A 177 -21.11 9.95 -3.98
N TYR A 178 -22.28 10.57 -4.04
CA TYR A 178 -23.56 9.97 -3.69
C TYR A 178 -24.48 9.91 -4.91
N SER A 179 -25.05 8.73 -5.18
CA SER A 179 -26.02 8.55 -6.25
C SER A 179 -26.98 7.42 -5.92
N SER A 180 -28.28 7.69 -6.06
CA SER A 180 -29.34 6.69 -5.94
C SER A 180 -29.30 5.88 -4.63
N GLY A 181 -29.08 6.54 -3.49
CA GLY A 181 -29.03 5.88 -2.19
C GLY A 181 -27.67 5.27 -1.80
N VAL A 182 -26.64 5.40 -2.66
CA VAL A 182 -25.38 4.68 -2.49
C VAL A 182 -24.19 5.65 -2.56
N PHE A 183 -23.21 5.42 -1.67
CA PHE A 183 -21.93 6.12 -1.64
C PHE A 183 -20.88 5.34 -2.43
N TYR A 184 -20.27 5.99 -3.41
CA TYR A 184 -19.24 5.41 -4.26
C TYR A 184 -17.93 6.16 -4.11
N VAL A 185 -16.82 5.46 -4.36
CA VAL A 185 -15.55 6.12 -4.60
C VAL A 185 -15.63 6.93 -5.90
N THR A 186 -14.83 8.00 -6.00
CA THR A 186 -14.88 8.87 -7.18
C THR A 186 -13.54 9.52 -7.50
N HIS A 187 -13.34 9.81 -8.79
CA HIS A 187 -12.39 10.80 -9.27
C HIS A 187 -13.19 11.95 -9.90
N ASP A 188 -13.20 13.11 -9.25
CA ASP A 188 -14.02 14.26 -9.63
C ASP A 188 -15.51 13.92 -9.78
N ARG A 189 -16.01 13.78 -11.01
CA ARG A 189 -17.42 13.43 -11.31
C ARG A 189 -17.59 12.01 -11.83
N ILE A 190 -16.49 11.26 -11.93
CA ILE A 190 -16.49 9.89 -12.42
C ILE A 190 -16.55 8.94 -11.25
N ARG A 191 -17.54 8.04 -11.31
CA ARG A 191 -17.74 6.99 -10.31
C ARG A 191 -16.70 5.89 -10.51
N GLY A 192 -15.99 5.51 -9.44
CA GLY A 192 -15.20 4.28 -9.46
C GLY A 192 -16.06 3.03 -9.31
N TRP A 193 -15.43 1.88 -9.43
CA TRP A 193 -16.11 0.59 -9.29
C TRP A 193 -16.63 0.32 -7.86
N PRO A 194 -15.83 0.50 -6.79
CA PRO A 194 -16.27 0.10 -5.46
C PRO A 194 -17.20 1.12 -4.79
N THR A 195 -18.09 0.61 -3.94
CA THR A 195 -18.83 1.44 -2.99
C THR A 195 -17.95 1.74 -1.77
N ILE A 196 -18.27 2.81 -1.05
CA ILE A 196 -17.61 3.09 0.25
C ILE A 196 -17.87 1.96 1.24
N GLU A 197 -19.06 1.35 1.20
CA GLU A 197 -19.38 0.18 2.03
C GLU A 197 -18.42 -0.99 1.77
N GLN A 198 -18.13 -1.31 0.50
CA GLN A 198 -17.18 -2.37 0.14
C GLN A 198 -15.78 -2.06 0.68
N VAL A 199 -15.30 -0.82 0.50
CA VAL A 199 -14.00 -0.40 1.03
C VAL A 199 -13.92 -0.56 2.55
N LEU A 200 -14.96 -0.14 3.27
CA LEU A 200 -15.02 -0.25 4.74
C LEU A 200 -15.00 -1.71 5.21
N LEU A 201 -15.68 -2.61 4.50
CA LEU A 201 -15.66 -4.04 4.78
C LEU A 201 -14.26 -4.64 4.56
N GLU A 202 -13.60 -4.34 3.43
CA GLU A 202 -12.24 -4.80 3.16
C GLU A 202 -11.23 -4.31 4.22
N VAL A 203 -11.35 -3.05 4.64
CA VAL A 203 -10.51 -2.47 5.71
C VAL A 203 -10.76 -3.19 7.03
N ARG A 204 -12.02 -3.42 7.41
CA ARG A 204 -12.36 -4.13 8.65
C ARG A 204 -11.81 -5.55 8.65
N GLU A 205 -12.01 -6.30 7.57
CA GLU A 205 -11.48 -7.66 7.43
C GLU A 205 -9.96 -7.67 7.55
N PHE A 206 -9.28 -6.70 6.91
CA PHE A 206 -7.83 -6.58 6.99
C PHE A 206 -7.34 -6.35 8.42
N VAL A 207 -7.89 -5.35 9.13
CA VAL A 207 -7.43 -5.04 10.49
C VAL A 207 -7.77 -6.16 11.47
N GLN A 208 -8.92 -6.83 11.32
CA GLN A 208 -9.26 -8.01 12.13
C GLN A 208 -8.33 -9.20 11.88
N ALA A 209 -7.86 -9.39 10.65
CA ALA A 209 -6.94 -10.48 10.28
C ALA A 209 -5.47 -10.20 10.63
N THR A 210 -5.09 -8.94 10.84
CA THR A 210 -3.69 -8.53 10.99
C THR A 210 -3.35 -7.87 12.32
N GLY A 211 -4.35 -7.28 12.99
CA GLY A 211 -4.14 -6.43 14.15
C GLY A 211 -3.45 -5.10 13.82
N GLU A 212 -3.42 -4.70 12.56
CA GLU A 212 -2.77 -3.45 12.14
C GLU A 212 -3.71 -2.24 12.34
N LEU A 213 -3.12 -1.05 12.23
CA LEU A 213 -3.84 0.22 12.22
C LEU A 213 -4.01 0.72 10.78
N VAL A 214 -5.22 1.15 10.40
CA VAL A 214 -5.48 1.79 9.10
C VAL A 214 -6.05 3.18 9.31
N LEU A 215 -5.58 4.14 8.52
CA LEU A 215 -6.07 5.51 8.48
C LEU A 215 -6.95 5.68 7.25
N LEU A 216 -8.18 6.15 7.45
CA LEU A 216 -9.10 6.49 6.38
C LEU A 216 -9.24 8.01 6.32
N ASP A 217 -8.89 8.62 5.20
CA ASP A 217 -9.05 10.05 4.98
C ASP A 217 -10.20 10.29 4.00
N PHE A 218 -11.35 10.69 4.55
CA PHE A 218 -12.51 11.09 3.77
C PHE A 218 -12.46 12.58 3.47
N HIS A 219 -12.20 12.92 2.22
CA HIS A 219 -12.23 14.30 1.73
C HIS A 219 -12.71 14.36 0.29
N ARG A 220 -12.87 15.58 -0.25
CA ARG A 220 -13.36 15.82 -1.64
C ARG A 220 -14.67 15.07 -1.92
N PHE A 221 -15.70 15.49 -1.19
CA PHE A 221 -17.07 15.06 -1.43
C PHE A 221 -17.60 15.78 -2.68
N THR A 222 -17.90 15.04 -3.74
CA THR A 222 -18.23 15.61 -5.05
C THR A 222 -19.71 15.47 -5.37
N LYS A 223 -20.08 14.79 -6.46
CA LYS A 223 -21.45 14.67 -6.96
C LYS A 223 -22.37 14.16 -5.85
N GLY A 224 -23.44 14.91 -5.59
CA GLY A 224 -24.39 14.62 -4.50
C GLY A 224 -23.98 15.20 -3.15
N PHE A 225 -22.88 15.93 -3.08
CA PHE A 225 -22.46 16.75 -1.93
C PHE A 225 -22.21 18.23 -2.32
N ASP A 226 -22.41 18.57 -3.60
CA ASP A 226 -22.36 19.94 -4.10
C ASP A 226 -23.39 20.82 -3.36
N LYS A 227 -23.10 22.12 -3.21
CA LYS A 227 -23.96 23.07 -2.45
C LYS A 227 -25.37 23.17 -3.00
N GLU A 228 -25.52 22.94 -4.30
CA GLU A 228 -26.78 22.95 -5.03
C GLU A 228 -27.59 21.67 -4.83
N SER A 229 -27.02 20.65 -4.20
CA SER A 229 -27.74 19.42 -3.89
C SER A 229 -28.58 19.61 -2.62
N ASP A 230 -29.81 19.09 -2.61
CA ASP A 230 -30.64 19.11 -1.40
C ASP A 230 -30.02 18.24 -0.29
N ASN A 231 -30.31 18.50 0.99
CA ASN A 231 -29.98 17.57 2.10
C ASN A 231 -28.50 17.15 2.24
N VAL A 232 -27.52 17.96 1.82
CA VAL A 232 -26.08 17.64 1.91
C VAL A 232 -25.65 17.26 3.31
N THR A 233 -26.05 18.03 4.34
CA THR A 233 -25.69 17.72 5.73
C THR A 233 -26.24 16.36 6.17
N ALA A 234 -27.48 16.03 5.81
CA ALA A 234 -28.08 14.73 6.13
C ALA A 234 -27.31 13.58 5.45
N ARG A 235 -26.87 13.76 4.19
CA ARG A 235 -26.04 12.75 3.51
C ARG A 235 -24.68 12.55 4.19
N HIS A 236 -24.05 13.61 4.68
CA HIS A 236 -22.83 13.45 5.47
C HIS A 236 -23.09 12.68 6.76
N MET A 237 -24.22 12.93 7.45
CA MET A 237 -24.61 12.16 8.64
C MET A 237 -24.89 10.69 8.31
N GLU A 238 -25.54 10.40 7.17
CA GLU A 238 -25.76 9.03 6.68
C GLU A 238 -24.45 8.31 6.36
N LEU A 239 -23.49 8.99 5.72
CA LEU A 239 -22.17 8.45 5.43
C LEU A 239 -21.40 8.16 6.72
N VAL A 240 -21.41 9.07 7.70
CA VAL A 240 -20.76 8.85 9.00
C VAL A 240 -21.41 7.67 9.73
N LYS A 241 -22.74 7.57 9.70
CA LYS A 241 -23.47 6.42 10.23
C LYS A 241 -23.04 5.12 9.54
N LEU A 242 -22.92 5.11 8.22
CA LEU A 242 -22.43 3.95 7.45
C LEU A 242 -21.02 3.55 7.89
N ILE A 243 -20.10 4.52 7.98
CA ILE A 243 -18.71 4.30 8.41
C ILE A 243 -18.67 3.58 9.76
N PHE A 244 -19.29 4.15 10.80
CA PHE A 244 -19.26 3.55 12.13
C PHE A 244 -20.08 2.26 12.23
N THR A 245 -21.14 2.09 11.44
CA THR A 245 -21.88 0.82 11.37
C THR A 245 -21.01 -0.30 10.81
N LYS A 246 -20.23 -0.01 9.75
CA LYS A 246 -19.44 -1.04 9.06
C LYS A 246 -18.13 -1.34 9.79
N LEU A 247 -17.44 -0.33 10.30
CA LEU A 247 -16.23 -0.51 11.11
C LEU A 247 -16.56 -1.11 12.48
N GLY A 248 -17.63 -0.66 13.13
CA GLY A 248 -18.03 -1.15 14.44
C GLY A 248 -16.93 -0.97 15.48
N ASP A 249 -16.54 -2.07 16.11
CA ASP A 249 -15.61 -2.13 17.24
C ASP A 249 -14.14 -1.84 16.89
N VAL A 250 -13.78 -1.80 15.61
CA VAL A 250 -12.40 -1.46 15.20
C VAL A 250 -12.18 0.04 15.01
N ALA A 251 -13.24 0.84 14.92
CA ALA A 251 -13.12 2.30 14.83
C ALA A 251 -12.69 2.87 16.18
N LEU A 252 -11.64 3.68 16.17
CA LEU A 252 -11.19 4.42 17.34
C LEU A 252 -11.80 5.81 17.40
N ASP A 253 -11.78 6.39 18.60
CA ASP A 253 -12.22 7.76 18.83
C ASP A 253 -11.27 8.82 18.23
N ASN A 254 -11.76 10.05 18.21
CA ASN A 254 -11.07 11.19 17.63
C ASN A 254 -9.75 11.56 18.31
N TYR A 255 -9.43 11.07 19.52
CA TYR A 255 -8.15 11.37 20.20
C TYR A 255 -7.07 10.31 19.94
N ALA A 256 -7.44 9.19 19.31
CA ALA A 256 -6.54 8.07 19.08
C ALA A 256 -5.29 8.39 18.27
N TYR A 257 -5.28 9.47 17.48
CA TYR A 257 -4.11 9.86 16.69
C TYR A 257 -2.94 10.37 17.55
N PHE A 258 -3.20 10.82 18.79
CA PHE A 258 -2.16 11.16 19.76
C PHE A 258 -1.65 9.95 20.55
N MET A 259 -2.32 8.81 20.46
CA MET A 259 -1.89 7.61 21.17
C MET A 259 -0.56 7.11 20.60
N LYS A 260 0.25 6.54 21.49
CA LYS A 260 1.47 5.86 21.09
C LYS A 260 1.11 4.53 20.43
N LEU A 261 1.91 4.13 19.45
CA LEU A 261 1.74 2.86 18.74
C LEU A 261 1.78 1.65 19.67
N VAL A 262 2.51 1.71 20.78
CA VAL A 262 2.48 0.64 21.79
C VAL A 262 1.08 0.40 22.33
N ASP A 263 0.28 1.44 22.55
CA ASP A 263 -1.07 1.29 23.10
C ASP A 263 -2.05 0.80 22.02
N LEU A 264 -1.87 1.28 20.78
CA LEU A 264 -2.66 0.84 19.62
C LEU A 264 -2.32 -0.60 19.16
N LEU A 265 -1.14 -1.11 19.50
CA LEU A 265 -0.67 -2.43 19.06
C LEU A 265 -0.56 -3.42 20.24
N ASP A 266 -1.53 -3.40 21.16
CA ASP A 266 -1.64 -4.33 22.30
C ASP A 266 -0.36 -4.45 23.14
N ARG A 267 0.35 -3.35 23.36
CA ARG A 267 1.65 -3.33 24.04
C ARG A 267 2.68 -4.29 23.44
N CYS A 268 2.62 -4.47 22.12
CA CYS A 268 3.44 -5.39 21.35
C CYS A 268 3.35 -6.86 21.79
N GLN A 269 2.25 -7.26 22.46
CA GLN A 269 2.05 -8.64 22.87
C GLN A 269 1.70 -9.54 21.68
N ASN A 270 2.26 -10.75 21.66
CA ASN A 270 1.92 -11.76 20.67
C ASN A 270 0.61 -12.46 21.05
N LYS A 271 -0.53 -11.88 20.66
CA LYS A 271 -1.86 -12.42 20.90
C LYS A 271 -2.29 -13.35 19.75
N THR A 272 -3.05 -14.39 20.07
CA THR A 272 -3.71 -15.25 19.07
C THR A 272 -4.71 -14.47 18.21
N LYS A 273 -5.35 -13.45 18.79
CA LYS A 273 -6.21 -12.49 18.10
C LYS A 273 -5.80 -11.06 18.46
N PRO A 274 -4.90 -10.43 17.69
CA PRO A 274 -4.48 -9.06 17.95
C PRO A 274 -5.61 -8.06 17.62
N SER A 275 -5.62 -6.93 18.32
CA SER A 275 -6.61 -5.86 18.12
C SER A 275 -6.26 -5.05 16.87
N GLY A 276 -7.17 -5.00 15.90
CA GLY A 276 -7.03 -4.15 14.71
C GLY A 276 -7.79 -2.85 14.90
N HIS A 277 -7.28 -1.76 14.35
CA HIS A 277 -7.85 -0.43 14.56
C HIS A 277 -7.96 0.39 13.28
N VAL A 278 -8.95 1.27 13.25
CA VAL A 278 -9.17 2.23 12.18
C VAL A 278 -9.37 3.61 12.78
N ILE A 279 -8.62 4.59 12.28
CA ILE A 279 -8.84 6.01 12.61
C ILE A 279 -9.41 6.67 11.36
N VAL A 280 -10.52 7.38 11.52
CA VAL A 280 -11.23 8.02 10.42
C VAL A 280 -11.05 9.52 10.51
N PHE A 281 -10.41 10.11 9.51
CA PHE A 281 -10.38 11.55 9.28
C PHE A 281 -11.52 11.92 8.34
N TYR A 282 -12.33 12.91 8.71
CA TYR A 282 -13.50 13.31 7.95
C TYR A 282 -13.49 14.83 7.73
N ASN A 283 -13.20 15.22 6.49
CA ASN A 283 -12.94 16.61 6.14
C ASN A 283 -14.22 17.35 5.72
N TYR A 284 -15.20 17.39 6.62
CA TYR A 284 -16.41 18.20 6.47
C TYR A 284 -16.91 18.73 7.82
N ALA A 285 -16.82 20.05 8.00
CA ALA A 285 -17.11 20.71 9.28
C ALA A 285 -18.60 20.64 9.69
N GLY A 286 -19.52 20.45 8.75
CA GLY A 286 -20.96 20.50 9.02
C GLY A 286 -21.50 19.34 9.87
N VAL A 287 -20.70 18.30 10.16
CA VAL A 287 -21.09 17.19 11.06
C VAL A 287 -20.59 17.41 12.49
N LEU A 288 -19.35 17.90 12.67
CA LEU A 288 -18.68 17.98 13.97
C LEU A 288 -18.44 19.41 14.49
N GLY A 289 -18.83 20.43 13.73
CA GLY A 289 -18.42 21.81 13.99
C GLY A 289 -16.95 22.11 13.68
N SER A 290 -16.17 21.10 13.23
CA SER A 290 -14.78 21.23 12.79
C SER A 290 -14.40 20.09 11.82
N THR A 291 -13.33 20.26 11.04
CA THR A 291 -12.75 19.19 10.21
C THR A 291 -11.67 18.46 10.99
N GLY A 292 -11.59 17.13 10.89
CA GLY A 292 -10.61 16.35 11.64
C GLY A 292 -11.00 14.88 11.84
N PRO A 293 -10.32 14.16 12.75
CA PRO A 293 -10.69 12.81 13.12
C PRO A 293 -12.09 12.78 13.77
N LEU A 294 -12.89 11.76 13.40
CA LEU A 294 -14.22 11.46 13.93
C LEU A 294 -14.16 10.73 15.27
#